data_AF-A0A176J4B4-F1
#
_entry.id   AF-A0A176J4B4-F1
#
_cell.length_a   1.000
_cell.length_b   1.000
_cell.length_c   1.000
_cell.angle_alpha   90.00
_cell.angle_beta   90.00
_cell.angle_gamma   90.00
#
_symmetry.space_group_name_H-M   'P 1'
#
loop_
_entity.id
_entity.type
_entity.pdbx_description
1 polymer ?
#
loop_
_entity_poly.entity_id
_entity_poly.type
_entity_poly.pdbx_seq_one_letter_code
_entity_poly.pdbx_strand_id
1 'polypeptide(L)'
;MAHTVKKGETMEQISFAYIVSIDDIKKWNHLDRNTAVEGDAIRIPEKTSKPGNNSEEPSIAVSKEEKQLLAQLVHAEAKGEPYEGKVAVASVVLNRVESREFPDSVKDVIYEKNAFSPVGNGTIHNKADEASKKAAEEALRKKSVNYLYFFNPETAESEWIKTRKTEKTIGNHSFSM
;
A
#
# COMPACT_ATOMS: atom_id res chain seq x y z
N MET A 1 -8.16 5.66 -24.43
CA MET A 1 -7.82 4.91 -25.67
C MET A 1 -8.79 3.75 -25.88
N ALA A 2 -8.70 2.98 -26.97
CA ALA A 2 -9.51 1.77 -27.18
C ALA A 2 -8.62 0.54 -27.40
N HIS A 3 -9.01 -0.59 -26.83
CA HIS A 3 -8.36 -1.88 -26.96
C HIS A 3 -9.31 -2.87 -27.65
N THR A 4 -8.83 -3.58 -28.67
CA THR A 4 -9.61 -4.62 -29.34
C THR A 4 -9.31 -5.98 -28.71
N VAL A 5 -10.34 -6.62 -28.18
CA VAL A 5 -10.24 -7.93 -27.52
C VAL A 5 -9.78 -8.99 -28.51
N LYS A 6 -8.69 -9.69 -28.18
CA LYS A 6 -8.13 -10.79 -28.98
C LYS A 6 -8.83 -12.11 -28.67
N LYS A 7 -8.70 -13.07 -29.58
CA LYS A 7 -9.20 -14.44 -29.41
C LYS A 7 -8.70 -15.07 -28.10
N GLY A 8 -9.63 -15.40 -27.20
CA GLY A 8 -9.34 -16.04 -25.91
C GLY A 8 -8.83 -15.09 -24.81
N GLU A 9 -8.81 -13.78 -25.05
CA GLU A 9 -8.43 -12.77 -24.06
C GLU A 9 -9.56 -12.54 -23.04
N THR A 10 -9.20 -12.35 -21.77
CA THR A 10 -10.13 -12.21 -20.64
C THR A 10 -10.19 -10.77 -20.11
N MET A 11 -11.25 -10.41 -19.38
CA MET A 11 -11.36 -9.08 -18.74
C MET A 11 -10.26 -8.86 -17.70
N GLU A 12 -9.82 -9.91 -16.97
CA GLU A 12 -8.63 -9.81 -16.12
C GLU A 12 -7.38 -9.43 -16.92
N GLN A 13 -7.10 -10.10 -18.04
CA GLN A 13 -5.89 -9.82 -18.84
C GLN A 13 -5.88 -8.38 -19.37
N ILE A 14 -7.03 -7.86 -19.79
CA ILE A 14 -7.18 -6.48 -20.27
C ILE A 14 -7.03 -5.49 -19.10
N SER A 15 -7.68 -5.78 -17.97
CA SER A 15 -7.53 -5.01 -16.73
C SER A 15 -6.07 -4.90 -16.30
N PHE A 16 -5.32 -6.01 -16.34
CA PHE A 16 -3.90 -6.03 -16.00
C PHE A 16 -3.02 -5.31 -17.01
N ALA A 17 -3.27 -5.49 -18.32
CA ALA A 17 -2.48 -4.85 -19.37
C ALA A 17 -2.53 -3.32 -19.27
N TYR A 18 -3.66 -2.77 -18.85
CA TYR A 18 -3.88 -1.33 -18.76
C TYR A 18 -3.86 -0.77 -17.35
N ILE A 19 -3.84 -1.63 -16.33
CA ILE A 19 -3.88 -1.28 -14.91
C ILE A 19 -5.10 -0.40 -14.63
N VAL A 20 -6.27 -0.91 -15.02
CA VAL A 20 -7.60 -0.33 -14.80
C VAL A 20 -8.51 -1.41 -14.25
N SER A 21 -9.36 -1.12 -13.26
CA SER A 21 -10.26 -2.14 -12.68
C SER A 21 -11.28 -2.64 -13.71
N ILE A 22 -11.69 -3.91 -13.58
CA ILE A 22 -12.75 -4.49 -14.42
C ILE A 22 -14.05 -3.69 -14.27
N ASP A 23 -14.36 -3.19 -13.08
CA ASP A 23 -15.57 -2.38 -12.84
C ASP A 23 -15.51 -1.02 -13.54
N ASP A 24 -14.36 -0.35 -13.56
CA ASP A 24 -14.20 0.92 -14.30
C ASP A 24 -14.28 0.67 -15.81
N ILE A 25 -13.66 -0.41 -16.31
CA ILE A 25 -13.79 -0.84 -17.70
C ILE A 25 -15.28 -1.09 -18.03
N LYS A 26 -16.00 -1.84 -17.20
CA LYS A 26 -17.41 -2.13 -17.40
C LYS A 26 -18.27 -0.89 -17.39
N LYS A 27 -18.09 0.00 -16.40
CA LYS A 27 -18.83 1.25 -16.28
C LYS A 27 -18.61 2.16 -17.49
N TRP A 28 -17.37 2.28 -17.96
CA TRP A 28 -17.01 3.14 -19.09
C TRP A 28 -17.52 2.62 -20.44
N ASN A 29 -17.73 1.31 -20.53
CA ASN A 29 -18.23 0.64 -21.72
C ASN A 29 -19.70 0.24 -21.63
N HIS A 30 -20.39 0.58 -20.53
CA HIS A 30 -21.76 0.15 -20.24
C HIS A 30 -21.95 -1.37 -20.39
N LEU A 31 -21.02 -2.14 -19.80
CA LEU A 31 -21.01 -3.61 -19.85
C LEU A 31 -21.52 -4.21 -18.54
N ASP A 32 -22.47 -5.12 -18.67
CA ASP A 32 -23.09 -5.80 -17.53
C ASP A 32 -22.41 -7.16 -17.25
N ARG A 33 -21.43 -7.52 -18.08
CA ARG A 33 -20.76 -8.83 -18.12
C ARG A 33 -19.32 -8.75 -17.62
N ASN A 34 -18.83 -9.87 -17.08
CA ASN A 34 -17.42 -10.04 -16.67
C ASN A 34 -16.58 -10.75 -17.74
N THR A 35 -17.15 -11.03 -18.90
CA THR A 35 -16.48 -11.73 -20.01
C THR A 35 -16.09 -10.74 -21.11
N ALA A 36 -14.86 -10.85 -21.58
CA ALA A 36 -14.40 -10.15 -22.77
C ALA A 36 -14.84 -10.97 -24.00
N VAL A 37 -15.41 -10.31 -25.01
CA VAL A 37 -15.86 -10.98 -26.24
C VAL A 37 -14.88 -10.62 -27.35
N GLU A 38 -14.35 -11.64 -28.03
CA GLU A 38 -13.42 -11.46 -29.14
C GLU A 38 -13.97 -10.46 -30.16
N GLY A 39 -13.13 -9.49 -30.56
CA GLY A 39 -13.49 -8.44 -31.51
C GLY A 39 -14.15 -7.20 -30.89
N ASP A 40 -14.52 -7.22 -29.61
CA ASP A 40 -15.02 -6.03 -28.93
C ASP A 40 -13.95 -4.93 -28.90
N ALA A 41 -14.37 -3.69 -29.20
CA ALA A 41 -13.56 -2.51 -28.94
C ALA A 41 -13.90 -1.96 -27.54
N ILE A 42 -13.10 -2.35 -26.55
CA ILE A 42 -13.24 -1.86 -25.18
C ILE A 42 -12.53 -0.51 -25.07
N ARG A 43 -13.29 0.53 -24.74
CA ARG A 43 -12.74 1.84 -24.37
C ARG A 43 -12.03 1.69 -23.04
N ILE A 44 -10.71 1.84 -23.07
CA ILE A 44 -9.88 1.88 -21.88
C ILE A 44 -9.85 3.33 -21.41
N PRO A 45 -10.44 3.65 -20.25
CA PRO A 45 -10.28 4.98 -19.68
C PRO A 45 -8.77 5.22 -19.51
N GLU A 46 -8.29 6.39 -19.95
CA GLU A 46 -6.91 6.77 -19.66
C GLU A 46 -6.71 6.72 -18.15
N LYS A 47 -5.50 6.32 -17.69
CA LYS A 47 -5.14 6.30 -16.28
C LYS A 47 -5.37 7.68 -15.67
N THR A 48 -6.59 7.87 -15.24
CA THR A 48 -7.01 8.85 -14.27
C THR A 48 -7.23 7.96 -13.06
N SER A 49 -6.29 8.03 -12.10
CA SER A 49 -6.70 8.10 -10.71
C SER A 49 -7.98 8.94 -10.69
N LYS A 50 -9.12 8.30 -10.44
CA LYS A 50 -10.49 8.79 -10.73
C LYS A 50 -10.65 10.32 -10.59
N PRO A 51 -11.39 11.02 -11.47
CA PRO A 51 -11.78 12.40 -11.21
C PRO A 51 -12.79 12.41 -10.06
N GLY A 52 -12.32 12.78 -8.87
CA GLY A 52 -13.11 12.95 -7.66
C GLY A 52 -12.46 13.99 -6.74
N ASN A 53 -12.66 15.26 -7.09
CA ASN A 53 -12.32 16.48 -6.33
C ASN A 53 -10.83 16.78 -6.07
N ASN A 54 -10.46 18.06 -6.23
CA ASN A 54 -9.17 18.63 -5.87
C ASN A 54 -8.95 18.60 -4.34
N SER A 55 -8.68 17.41 -3.83
CA SER A 55 -8.20 17.16 -2.48
C SER A 55 -7.25 15.99 -2.64
N GLU A 56 -6.03 16.13 -2.15
CA GLU A 56 -4.98 15.13 -2.15
C GLU A 56 -5.48 13.81 -1.52
N GLU A 57 -6.13 12.94 -2.30
CA GLU A 57 -6.61 11.64 -1.86
C GLU A 57 -5.61 10.52 -2.19
N PRO A 58 -5.52 9.48 -1.34
CA PRO A 58 -4.49 8.45 -1.43
C PRO A 58 -4.63 7.59 -2.69
N SER A 59 -3.50 7.21 -3.30
CA SER A 59 -3.44 6.25 -4.42
C SER A 59 -3.89 4.83 -4.06
N ILE A 60 -4.13 4.56 -2.78
CA ILE A 60 -4.58 3.27 -2.24
C ILE A 60 -5.93 3.51 -1.56
N ALA A 61 -6.98 2.78 -1.97
CA ALA A 61 -8.30 2.84 -1.35
C ALA A 61 -8.29 2.19 0.04
N VAL A 62 -7.64 2.84 1.00
CA VAL A 62 -7.50 2.37 2.39
C VAL A 62 -8.78 2.72 3.16
N SER A 63 -9.44 1.69 3.71
CA SER A 63 -10.65 1.86 4.53
C SER A 63 -10.37 2.66 5.80
N LYS A 64 -11.42 3.19 6.44
CA LYS A 64 -11.27 3.93 7.70
C LYS A 64 -10.65 3.05 8.79
N GLU A 65 -11.02 1.78 8.81
CA GLU A 65 -10.54 0.74 9.70
C GLU A 65 -9.05 0.47 9.47
N GLU A 66 -8.61 0.39 8.21
CA GLU A 66 -7.19 0.22 7.87
C GLU A 66 -6.36 1.48 8.15
N LYS A 67 -6.90 2.68 7.96
CA LYS A 67 -6.23 3.93 8.36
C LYS A 67 -5.99 3.94 9.87
N GLN A 68 -7.00 3.50 10.65
CA GLN A 68 -6.85 3.35 12.09
C GLN A 68 -5.79 2.30 12.43
N LEU A 69 -5.85 1.12 11.81
CA LEU A 69 -4.88 0.05 12.03
C LEU A 69 -3.44 0.49 11.70
N LEU A 70 -3.25 1.20 10.58
CA LEU A 70 -1.97 1.79 10.19
C LEU A 70 -1.46 2.77 11.25
N ALA A 71 -2.32 3.66 11.74
CA ALA A 71 -1.94 4.59 12.80
C ALA A 71 -1.55 3.87 14.12
N GLN A 72 -2.25 2.78 14.47
CA GLN A 72 -1.92 1.97 15.64
C GLN A 72 -0.58 1.26 15.47
N LEU A 73 -0.31 0.72 14.28
CA LEU A 73 0.99 0.13 13.97
C LEU A 73 2.11 1.18 14.07
N VAL A 74 1.95 2.34 13.45
CA VAL A 74 2.93 3.43 13.51
C VAL A 74 3.18 3.87 14.96
N HIS A 75 2.13 3.91 15.78
CA HIS A 75 2.29 4.23 17.19
C HIS A 75 3.10 3.15 17.93
N ALA A 76 2.87 1.87 17.64
CA ALA A 76 3.54 0.78 18.31
C ALA A 76 5.01 0.60 17.86
N GLU A 77 5.28 0.72 16.56
CA GLU A 77 6.62 0.54 15.97
C GLU A 77 7.51 1.78 16.13
N ALA A 78 6.94 2.98 16.01
CA ALA A 78 7.70 4.23 15.95
C ALA A 78 7.36 5.16 17.13
N LYS A 79 7.07 4.61 18.31
CA LYS A 79 6.88 5.41 19.53
C LYS A 79 8.21 6.04 19.94
N GLY A 80 8.24 7.36 20.14
CA GLY A 80 9.46 8.09 20.50
C GLY A 80 10.38 8.43 19.32
N GLU A 81 10.12 7.88 18.13
CA GLU A 81 10.82 8.26 16.91
C GLU A 81 10.44 9.67 16.43
N PRO A 82 11.32 10.37 15.69
CA PRO A 82 10.97 11.62 15.05
C PRO A 82 9.79 11.45 14.09
N TYR A 83 9.07 12.54 13.83
CA TYR A 83 7.88 12.50 12.96
C TYR A 83 8.19 11.92 11.57
N GLU A 84 9.34 12.25 10.98
CA GLU A 84 9.80 11.66 9.71
C GLU A 84 9.90 10.13 9.78
N GLY A 85 10.37 9.57 10.92
CA GLY A 85 10.46 8.14 11.14
C GLY A 85 9.09 7.47 11.23
N LYS A 86 8.11 8.14 11.84
CA LYS A 86 6.71 7.69 11.86
C LYS A 86 6.11 7.63 10.46
N VAL A 87 6.34 8.66 9.63
CA VAL A 87 5.90 8.68 8.23
C VAL A 87 6.59 7.58 7.43
N ALA A 88 7.88 7.34 7.68
CA ALA A 88 8.64 6.30 6.99
C ALA A 88 8.14 4.88 7.33
N VAL A 89 7.81 4.58 8.58
CA VAL A 89 7.19 3.29 8.96
C VAL A 89 5.84 3.11 8.29
N ALA A 90 4.99 4.14 8.28
CA ALA A 90 3.71 4.09 7.56
C ALA A 90 3.92 3.84 6.06
N SER A 91 4.90 4.52 5.46
CA SER A 91 5.25 4.37 4.04
C SER A 91 5.69 2.95 3.70
N VAL A 92 6.44 2.27 4.57
CA VAL A 92 6.86 0.87 4.34
C VAL A 92 5.65 -0.05 4.16
N VAL A 93 4.61 0.11 4.98
CA VAL A 93 3.37 -0.67 4.85
C VAL A 93 2.70 -0.41 3.51
N LEU A 94 2.58 0.87 3.13
CA LEU A 94 1.94 1.25 1.85
C LEU A 94 2.76 0.81 0.63
N ASN A 95 4.09 0.88 0.72
CA ASN A 95 5.00 0.37 -0.33
C ASN A 95 4.87 -1.14 -0.50
N ARG A 96 4.68 -1.89 0.61
CA ARG A 96 4.39 -3.33 0.55
C ARG A 96 3.06 -3.58 -0.17
N VAL A 97 2.01 -2.84 0.16
CA VAL A 97 0.71 -2.94 -0.54
C VAL A 97 0.84 -2.66 -2.04
N GLU A 98 1.70 -1.72 -2.45
CA GLU A 98 1.97 -1.44 -3.87
C GLU A 98 2.88 -2.48 -4.55
N SER A 99 3.59 -3.32 -3.78
CA SER A 99 4.54 -4.30 -4.30
C SER A 99 3.87 -5.64 -4.58
N ARG A 100 4.30 -6.30 -5.67
CA ARG A 100 3.82 -7.65 -6.05
C ARG A 100 4.36 -8.76 -5.14
N GLU A 101 5.30 -8.44 -4.25
CA GLU A 101 5.95 -9.38 -3.33
C GLU A 101 5.16 -9.57 -2.02
N PHE A 102 4.16 -8.73 -1.76
CA PHE A 102 3.42 -8.68 -0.50
C PHE A 102 1.90 -8.70 -0.75
N PRO A 103 1.08 -8.90 0.29
CA PRO A 103 -0.38 -8.77 0.19
C PRO A 103 -0.84 -7.39 -0.28
N ASP A 104 -2.05 -7.32 -0.84
CA ASP A 104 -2.61 -6.15 -1.53
C ASP A 104 -3.50 -5.27 -0.63
N SER A 105 -3.49 -5.49 0.69
CA SER A 105 -4.23 -4.69 1.66
C SER A 105 -3.37 -4.30 2.87
N VAL A 106 -3.68 -3.15 3.48
CA VAL A 106 -2.96 -2.68 4.68
C VAL A 106 -3.12 -3.68 5.81
N LYS A 107 -4.32 -4.23 5.95
CA LYS A 107 -4.61 -5.25 6.96
C LYS A 107 -3.74 -6.49 6.76
N ASP A 108 -3.68 -7.04 5.55
CA ASP A 108 -2.96 -8.28 5.31
C ASP A 108 -1.45 -8.10 5.39
N VAL A 109 -0.91 -6.95 4.96
CA VAL A 109 0.50 -6.60 5.19
C VAL A 109 0.83 -6.52 6.67
N ILE A 110 -0.04 -5.91 7.48
CA ILE A 110 0.19 -5.77 8.93
C ILE A 110 0.10 -7.13 9.64
N TYR A 111 -0.86 -7.97 9.25
CA TYR A 111 -1.08 -9.28 9.87
C TYR A 111 -0.25 -10.42 9.25
N GLU A 112 0.63 -10.14 8.28
CA GLU A 112 1.60 -11.11 7.81
C GLU A 112 2.42 -11.69 8.98
N LYS A 113 2.67 -13.00 8.90
CA LYS A 113 3.30 -13.75 9.99
C LYS A 113 4.69 -13.18 10.28
N ASN A 114 4.89 -12.72 11.52
CA ASN A 114 6.14 -12.14 12.01
C ASN A 114 6.59 -10.85 11.29
N ALA A 115 5.69 -10.17 10.55
CA ALA A 115 6.04 -8.92 9.87
C ALA A 115 6.22 -7.75 10.84
N PHE A 116 5.42 -7.72 11.91
CA PHE A 116 5.39 -6.65 12.90
C PHE A 116 5.21 -7.21 14.31
N SER A 117 6.10 -6.82 15.24
CA SER A 117 6.07 -7.35 16.62
C SER A 117 4.80 -6.98 17.41
N PRO A 118 4.15 -5.80 17.22
CA PRO A 118 2.92 -5.40 17.90
C PRO A 118 1.73 -6.34 17.68
N VAL A 119 1.73 -7.07 16.56
CA VAL A 119 0.68 -8.06 16.26
C VAL A 119 0.80 -9.26 17.18
N GLY A 120 2.00 -9.81 17.32
CA GLY A 120 2.25 -11.00 18.15
C GLY A 120 2.11 -10.74 19.65
N ASN A 121 2.47 -9.54 20.11
CA ASN A 121 2.37 -9.17 21.54
C ASN A 121 1.05 -8.46 21.92
N GLY A 122 0.13 -8.26 20.97
CA GLY A 122 -1.20 -7.68 21.19
C GLY A 122 -1.24 -6.15 21.33
N THR A 123 -0.10 -5.46 21.31
CA THR A 123 -0.04 -3.99 21.44
C THR A 123 -0.57 -3.25 20.22
N ILE A 124 -0.79 -3.95 19.10
CA ILE A 124 -1.43 -3.40 17.89
C ILE A 124 -2.83 -2.81 18.16
N HIS A 125 -3.51 -3.23 19.23
CA HIS A 125 -4.82 -2.71 19.59
C HIS A 125 -4.77 -1.43 20.45
N ASN A 126 -3.58 -0.97 20.85
CA ASN A 126 -3.43 0.25 21.63
C ASN A 126 -3.86 1.48 20.82
N LYS A 127 -4.32 2.53 21.51
CA LYS A 127 -4.73 3.78 20.87
C LYS A 127 -3.51 4.53 20.34
N ALA A 128 -3.54 4.90 19.06
CA ALA A 128 -2.52 5.74 18.44
C ALA A 128 -2.56 7.18 18.99
N ASP A 129 -1.39 7.76 19.20
CA ASP A 129 -1.25 9.21 19.46
C ASP A 129 -1.51 10.05 18.20
N GLU A 130 -1.71 11.35 18.39
CA GLU A 130 -2.03 12.27 17.28
C GLU A 130 -0.90 12.39 16.24
N ALA A 131 0.35 12.28 16.67
CA ALA A 131 1.49 12.32 15.74
C ALA A 131 1.50 11.10 14.81
N SER A 132 1.15 9.92 15.32
CA SER A 132 1.12 8.67 14.57
C SER A 132 -0.06 8.61 13.61
N LYS A 133 -1.22 9.16 14.01
CA LYS A 133 -2.37 9.34 13.10
C LYS A 133 -2.02 10.27 11.94
N LYS A 134 -1.45 11.44 12.24
CA LYS A 134 -1.02 12.40 11.21
C LYS A 134 0.02 11.80 10.27
N ALA A 135 0.99 11.07 10.80
CA ALA A 135 2.01 10.42 9.99
C ALA A 135 1.41 9.35 9.05
N ALA A 136 0.44 8.57 9.51
CA ALA A 136 -0.28 7.61 8.67
C ALA A 136 -1.09 8.31 7.57
N GLU A 137 -1.80 9.39 7.89
CA GLU A 137 -2.52 10.20 6.91
C GLU A 137 -1.58 10.85 5.88
N GLU A 138 -0.42 11.34 6.30
CA GLU A 138 0.56 11.94 5.41
C GLU A 138 1.14 10.92 4.44
N ALA A 139 1.52 9.73 4.93
CA ALA A 139 2.05 8.65 4.09
C ALA A 139 1.04 8.21 3.01
N LEU A 140 -0.26 8.27 3.30
CA LEU A 140 -1.31 7.97 2.34
C LEU A 140 -1.40 9.01 1.21
N ARG A 141 -1.11 10.28 1.49
CA ARG A 141 -1.20 11.36 0.49
C ARG A 141 0.06 11.52 -0.33
N LYS A 142 1.21 11.12 0.22
CA LYS A 142 2.53 11.41 -0.34
C LYS A 142 3.27 10.13 -0.67
N LYS A 143 3.59 9.97 -1.96
CA LYS A 143 4.49 8.91 -2.40
C LYS A 143 5.87 9.06 -1.75
N SER A 144 6.38 7.97 -1.18
CA SER A 144 7.65 7.92 -0.47
C SER A 144 8.71 7.14 -1.26
N VAL A 145 9.94 7.13 -0.74
CA VAL A 145 10.98 6.23 -1.25
C VAL A 145 10.53 4.79 -0.98
N ASN A 146 10.78 3.90 -1.95
CA ASN A 146 10.32 2.51 -1.92
C ASN A 146 11.13 1.62 -0.96
N TYR A 147 11.17 1.97 0.31
CA TYR A 147 11.67 1.07 1.36
C TYR A 147 10.59 0.04 1.66
N LEU A 148 10.96 -1.25 1.66
CA LEU A 148 10.05 -2.34 2.01
C LEU A 148 10.35 -2.91 3.40
N TYR A 149 11.45 -2.47 4.04
CA TYR A 149 11.86 -2.96 5.35
C TYR A 149 12.46 -1.85 6.20
N PHE A 150 12.29 -1.98 7.51
CA PHE A 150 13.01 -1.20 8.52
C PHE A 150 13.40 -2.11 9.69
N PHE A 151 14.42 -1.69 10.44
CA PHE A 151 14.86 -2.36 11.66
C PHE A 151 15.63 -1.39 12.55
N ASN A 152 15.65 -1.66 13.85
CA ASN A 152 16.55 -0.97 14.77
C ASN A 152 17.87 -1.76 14.84
N PRO A 153 19.01 -1.22 14.38
CA PRO A 153 20.28 -1.96 14.33
C PRO A 153 20.80 -2.38 15.72
N GLU A 154 20.40 -1.67 16.79
CA GLU A 154 20.81 -1.97 18.17
C GLU A 154 19.99 -3.09 18.81
N THR A 155 18.75 -3.31 18.37
CA THR A 155 17.80 -4.23 19.02
C THR A 155 17.24 -5.33 18.11
N ALA A 156 17.50 -5.27 16.80
CA ALA A 156 17.03 -6.28 15.87
C ALA A 156 17.59 -7.67 16.23
N GLU A 157 16.70 -8.64 16.40
CA GLU A 157 17.09 -10.05 16.66
C GLU A 157 17.32 -10.83 15.36
N SER A 158 16.76 -10.37 14.24
CA SER A 158 16.89 -11.04 12.95
C SER A 158 18.27 -10.81 12.34
N GLU A 159 19.05 -11.87 12.16
CA GLU A 159 20.34 -11.78 11.48
C GLU A 159 20.17 -11.44 10.00
N TRP A 160 19.13 -11.97 9.34
CA TRP A 160 18.85 -11.68 7.95
C TRP A 160 18.64 -10.18 7.71
N ILE A 161 17.86 -9.49 8.55
CA ILE A 161 17.59 -8.06 8.34
C ILE A 161 18.87 -7.21 8.51
N LYS A 162 19.79 -7.63 9.40
CA LYS A 162 21.09 -6.96 9.59
C LYS A 162 22.03 -7.09 8.39
N THR A 163 21.84 -8.10 7.53
CA THR A 163 22.63 -8.24 6.30
C THR A 163 22.19 -7.30 5.17
N ARG A 164 21.01 -6.67 5.31
CA ARG A 164 20.44 -5.81 4.28
C ARG A 164 21.20 -4.49 4.20
N LYS A 165 21.39 -3.97 2.99
CA LYS A 165 22.00 -2.66 2.80
C LYS A 165 21.08 -1.58 3.38
N THR A 166 21.60 -0.82 4.33
CA THR A 166 20.93 0.38 4.85
C THR A 166 21.01 1.49 3.80
N GLU A 167 19.85 1.94 3.33
CA GLU A 167 19.75 3.07 2.39
C GLU A 167 19.55 4.40 3.12
N LYS A 168 18.89 4.37 4.28
CA LYS A 168 18.62 5.56 5.10
C LYS A 168 18.46 5.17 6.57
N THR A 169 18.93 6.05 7.46
CA THR A 169 18.61 5.97 8.89
C THR A 169 17.80 7.20 9.28
N ILE A 170 16.70 6.98 10.01
CA ILE A 170 15.82 8.03 10.55
C ILE A 170 15.53 7.66 11.99
N GLY A 171 15.97 8.49 12.93
CA GLY A 171 15.94 8.15 14.36
C GLY A 171 16.72 6.87 14.62
N ASN A 172 16.09 5.91 15.30
CA ASN A 172 16.70 4.61 15.62
C ASN A 172 16.44 3.53 14.57
N HIS A 173 15.79 3.87 13.45
CA HIS A 173 15.47 2.91 12.39
C HIS A 173 16.36 3.07 11.17
N SER A 174 16.90 1.95 10.70
CA SER A 174 17.51 1.77 9.39
C SER A 174 16.46 1.24 8.40
N PHE A 175 16.42 1.80 7.19
CA PHE A 175 15.48 1.49 6.12
C PHE A 175 16.19 0.89 4.90
N SER A 176 15.53 -0.05 4.22
CA SER A 176 16.10 -0.82 3.10
C SER A 176 15.03 -1.17 2.06
N MET A 177 15.44 -1.31 0.79
CA MET A 177 14.59 -1.65 -0.38
C MET A 177 14.25 -3.11 -0.43
#